data_AF-A0ABD6IED3-F1
#
_entry.id   AF-A0ABD6IED3-F1
#
_cell.length_a   1.000
_cell.length_b   1.000
_cell.length_c   1.000
_cell.angle_alpha   90.00
_cell.angle_beta   90.00
_cell.angle_gamma   90.00
#
_symmetry.space_group_name_H-M   'P 1'
#
loop_
_entity.id
_entity.type
_entity.pdbx_description
1 polymer ?
#
loop_
_entity_poly.entity_id
_entity_poly.type
_entity_poly.pdbx_seq_one_letter_code
_entity_poly.pdbx_strand_id
1 'polypeptide(L)'
;MKSKYHNKLIWKTYNQYKHVFVASAKSVIKIYNNIPLNWEDLVNYSLFNLVDIVNSYDKNQQHSFEKYLFYKVKYLMINYSKKYVSKSHQVLNLALNYEEYEFEFEDPNSDIYEQSVYSHNEPKQWLQKTFDITNDLELEILVHYFFSGFKTKQISSKTNVSPQKINIILKEFKKKIDTYIL
;
A
#
# COMPACT_ATOMS: atom_id res chain seq x y z
N MET A 1 4.35 -19.34 -24.08
CA MET A 1 4.28 -17.87 -24.29
C MET A 1 3.37 -17.12 -23.30
N LYS A 2 2.24 -17.69 -22.84
CA LYS A 2 1.32 -17.02 -21.88
C LYS A 2 1.94 -16.68 -20.51
N SER A 3 2.82 -17.51 -19.93
CA SER A 3 3.34 -17.26 -18.56
C SER A 3 4.32 -16.09 -18.44
N LYS A 4 5.06 -15.74 -19.51
CA LYS A 4 6.05 -14.64 -19.47
C LYS A 4 5.39 -13.25 -19.42
N TYR A 5 4.25 -13.08 -20.10
CA TYR A 5 3.45 -11.84 -20.07
C TYR A 5 2.68 -11.69 -18.74
N HIS A 6 2.16 -12.80 -18.22
CA HIS A 6 1.47 -12.86 -16.93
C HIS A 6 2.37 -12.33 -15.80
N ASN A 7 3.62 -12.80 -15.74
CA ASN A 7 4.61 -12.34 -14.75
C ASN A 7 5.00 -10.86 -14.92
N LYS A 8 5.03 -10.33 -16.15
CA LYS A 8 5.37 -8.91 -16.39
C LYS A 8 4.25 -7.97 -15.93
N LEU A 9 2.99 -8.32 -16.17
CA LEU A 9 1.83 -7.54 -15.72
C LEU A 9 1.75 -7.52 -14.19
N ILE A 10 1.89 -8.69 -13.56
CA ILE A 10 1.91 -8.83 -12.10
C ILE A 10 3.02 -7.96 -11.51
N TRP A 11 4.25 -8.10 -12.01
CA TRP A 11 5.40 -7.37 -11.50
C TRP A 11 5.25 -5.85 -11.66
N LYS A 12 4.77 -5.38 -12.82
CA LYS A 12 4.55 -3.95 -13.06
C LYS A 12 3.46 -3.38 -12.13
N THR A 13 2.33 -4.07 -12.05
CA THR A 13 1.17 -3.61 -11.28
C THR A 13 1.47 -3.64 -9.78
N TYR A 14 2.07 -4.72 -9.28
CA TYR A 14 2.46 -4.82 -7.88
C TYR A 14 3.47 -3.76 -7.49
N ASN A 15 4.51 -3.52 -8.30
CA ASN A 15 5.49 -2.48 -7.96
C ASN A 15 4.90 -1.07 -7.97
N GLN A 16 3.95 -0.80 -8.85
CA GLN A 16 3.30 0.50 -8.93
C GLN A 16 2.34 0.74 -7.75
N TYR A 17 1.64 -0.31 -7.30
CA TYR A 17 0.58 -0.20 -6.30
C TYR A 17 0.89 -0.98 -5.03
N LYS A 18 2.17 -1.16 -4.69
CA LYS A 18 2.60 -2.01 -3.57
C LYS A 18 1.93 -1.59 -2.25
N HIS A 19 1.78 -0.29 -2.04
CA HIS A 19 1.12 0.29 -0.88
C HIS A 19 -0.33 -0.18 -0.75
N VAL A 20 -1.07 -0.29 -1.85
CA VAL A 20 -2.47 -0.77 -1.87
C VAL A 20 -2.55 -2.20 -1.35
N PHE A 21 -1.67 -3.10 -1.80
CA PHE A 21 -1.65 -4.49 -1.35
C PHE A 21 -1.30 -4.60 0.14
N VAL A 22 -0.28 -3.89 0.59
CA VAL A 22 0.17 -3.94 1.99
C VAL A 22 -0.85 -3.29 2.93
N ALA A 23 -1.41 -2.14 2.56
CA ALA A 23 -2.45 -1.46 3.34
C ALA A 23 -3.70 -2.33 3.46
N SER A 24 -4.15 -2.94 2.35
CA SER A 24 -5.27 -3.90 2.36
C SER A 24 -4.98 -5.04 3.32
N ALA A 25 -3.83 -5.71 3.20
CA ALA A 25 -3.47 -6.84 4.05
C ALA A 25 -3.43 -6.47 5.54
N LYS A 26 -2.80 -5.36 5.90
CA LYS A 26 -2.74 -4.89 7.30
C LYS A 26 -4.13 -4.56 7.86
N SER A 27 -5.00 -3.94 7.04
CA SER A 27 -6.38 -3.65 7.44
C SER A 27 -7.15 -4.94 7.73
N VAL A 28 -6.95 -5.99 6.92
CA VAL A 28 -7.60 -7.29 7.11
C VAL A 28 -7.05 -8.01 8.33
N ILE A 29 -5.74 -8.01 8.56
CA ILE A 29 -5.13 -8.61 9.77
C ILE A 29 -5.64 -7.95 11.05
N LYS A 30 -5.89 -6.63 11.04
CA LYS A 30 -6.47 -5.94 12.20
C LYS A 30 -7.88 -6.46 12.53
N ILE A 31 -8.68 -6.78 11.51
CA ILE A 31 -10.03 -7.35 11.65
C ILE A 31 -9.96 -8.83 12.07
N TYR A 32 -9.09 -9.60 11.42
CA TYR A 32 -8.91 -11.02 11.63
C TYR A 32 -7.60 -11.32 12.37
N ASN A 33 -7.43 -10.77 13.57
CA ASN A 33 -6.16 -10.86 14.32
C ASN A 33 -5.85 -12.25 14.91
N ASN A 34 -6.81 -13.17 14.90
CA ASN A 34 -6.71 -14.50 15.53
C ASN A 34 -6.65 -15.66 14.52
N ILE A 35 -6.39 -15.38 13.24
CA ILE A 35 -6.23 -16.42 12.21
C ILE A 35 -4.74 -16.75 11.99
N PRO A 36 -4.38 -17.96 11.52
CA PRO A 36 -2.99 -18.38 11.29
C PRO A 36 -2.42 -17.82 9.97
N LEU A 37 -2.85 -16.63 9.54
CA LEU A 37 -2.34 -15.94 8.36
C LEU A 37 -1.59 -14.68 8.80
N ASN A 38 -0.45 -14.40 8.16
CA ASN A 38 0.23 -13.11 8.28
C ASN A 38 -0.14 -12.20 7.08
N TRP A 39 0.31 -10.95 7.11
CA TRP A 39 0.01 -9.99 6.04
C TRP A 39 0.65 -10.38 4.70
N GLU A 40 1.79 -11.08 4.71
CA GLU A 40 2.48 -11.55 3.49
C GLU A 40 1.67 -12.65 2.79
N ASP A 41 1.04 -13.56 3.55
CA ASP A 41 0.14 -14.59 3.02
C ASP A 41 -1.03 -13.98 2.27
N LEU A 42 -1.62 -12.92 2.82
CA LEU A 42 -2.71 -12.18 2.18
C LEU A 42 -2.25 -11.47 0.90
N VAL A 43 -1.08 -10.84 0.92
CA VAL A 43 -0.49 -10.21 -0.27
C VAL A 43 -0.23 -11.27 -1.33
N ASN A 44 0.41 -12.38 -0.99
CA ASN A 44 0.70 -13.47 -1.92
C ASN A 44 -0.57 -14.05 -2.54
N TYR A 45 -1.62 -14.24 -1.73
CA TYR A 45 -2.92 -14.69 -2.22
C TYR A 45 -3.51 -13.70 -3.24
N SER A 46 -3.43 -12.40 -2.99
CA SER A 46 -3.91 -11.40 -3.95
C SER A 46 -3.05 -11.32 -5.22
N LEU A 47 -1.73 -11.50 -5.13
CA LEU A 47 -0.83 -11.53 -6.27
C LEU A 47 -1.10 -12.72 -7.19
N PHE A 48 -1.41 -13.88 -6.60
CA PHE A 48 -1.83 -15.07 -7.34
C PHE A 48 -3.07 -14.81 -8.21
N ASN A 49 -4.00 -13.97 -7.72
CA ASN A 49 -5.25 -13.63 -8.41
C ASN A 49 -5.17 -12.30 -9.20
N LEU A 50 -3.99 -11.67 -9.27
CA LEU A 50 -3.86 -10.29 -9.75
C LEU A 50 -4.26 -10.13 -11.21
N VAL A 51 -3.95 -11.11 -12.07
CA VAL A 51 -4.31 -11.00 -13.49
C VAL A 51 -5.82 -10.98 -13.69
N ASP A 52 -6.57 -11.79 -12.94
CA ASP A 52 -8.03 -11.78 -13.01
C ASP A 52 -8.60 -10.48 -12.45
N ILE A 53 -8.01 -9.94 -11.37
CA ILE A 53 -8.37 -8.63 -10.83
C ILE A 53 -8.17 -7.54 -11.88
N VAL A 54 -7.02 -7.48 -12.54
CA VAL A 54 -6.73 -6.44 -13.54
C VAL A 54 -7.64 -6.58 -14.77
N ASN A 55 -7.87 -7.80 -15.25
CA ASN A 55 -8.71 -8.04 -16.42
C ASN A 55 -10.19 -7.74 -16.16
N SER A 56 -10.63 -7.82 -14.90
CA SER A 56 -12.01 -7.52 -14.51
C SER A 56 -12.27 -6.02 -14.31
N TYR A 57 -11.25 -5.17 -14.43
CA TYR A 57 -11.42 -3.74 -14.32
C TYR A 57 -12.13 -3.16 -15.54
N ASP A 58 -13.30 -2.57 -15.34
CA ASP A 58 -14.02 -1.82 -16.36
C ASP A 58 -13.64 -0.33 -16.28
N LYS A 59 -13.02 0.17 -17.35
CA LYS A 59 -12.60 1.57 -17.48
C LYS A 59 -13.77 2.54 -17.58
N ASN A 60 -14.98 2.06 -17.87
CA ASN A 60 -16.17 2.87 -17.96
C ASN A 60 -16.79 3.16 -16.58
N GLN A 61 -16.28 2.55 -15.50
CA GLN A 61 -16.70 2.86 -14.13
C GLN A 61 -16.14 4.21 -13.66
N GLN A 62 -16.87 4.91 -12.78
CA GLN A 62 -16.56 6.27 -12.30
C GLN A 62 -15.36 6.37 -11.33
N HIS A 63 -14.65 5.27 -11.07
CA HIS A 63 -13.61 5.22 -10.05
C HIS A 63 -12.25 4.88 -10.64
N SER A 64 -11.18 5.42 -10.04
CA SER A 64 -9.81 5.18 -10.51
C SER A 64 -9.42 3.70 -10.36
N PHE A 65 -8.47 3.25 -11.20
CA PHE A 65 -7.96 1.88 -11.14
C PHE A 65 -7.38 1.54 -9.76
N GLU A 66 -6.73 2.49 -9.09
CA GLU A 66 -6.19 2.29 -7.74
C GLU A 66 -7.29 2.06 -6.71
N LYS A 67 -8.39 2.84 -6.79
CA LYS A 67 -9.57 2.68 -5.94
C LYS A 67 -10.19 1.30 -6.13
N TYR A 68 -10.42 0.91 -7.39
CA TYR A 68 -10.89 -0.43 -7.74
C TYR A 68 -9.96 -1.52 -7.17
N LEU A 69 -8.65 -1.37 -7.37
CA LEU A 69 -7.66 -2.36 -6.96
C LEU A 69 -7.67 -2.53 -5.44
N PHE A 70 -7.74 -1.44 -4.67
CA PHE A 70 -7.84 -1.49 -3.22
C PHE A 70 -9.05 -2.30 -2.75
N TYR A 71 -10.25 -1.96 -3.22
CA TYR A 71 -11.46 -2.67 -2.79
C TYR A 71 -11.44 -4.13 -3.22
N LYS A 72 -11.04 -4.43 -4.45
CA LYS A 72 -11.03 -5.80 -4.96
C LYS A 72 -10.01 -6.67 -4.24
N VAL A 73 -8.82 -6.14 -3.96
CA VAL A 73 -7.77 -6.84 -3.21
C VAL A 73 -8.19 -7.06 -1.76
N LYS A 74 -8.71 -6.02 -1.08
CA LYS A 74 -9.19 -6.12 0.31
C LYS A 74 -10.31 -7.15 0.42
N TYR A 75 -11.32 -7.09 -0.46
CA TYR A 75 -12.42 -8.05 -0.51
C TYR A 75 -11.91 -9.49 -0.70
N LEU A 76 -10.96 -9.69 -1.61
CA LEU A 76 -10.37 -11.01 -1.86
C LEU A 76 -9.65 -11.54 -0.61
N MET A 77 -8.86 -10.70 0.07
CA MET A 77 -8.16 -11.06 1.30
C MET A 77 -9.12 -11.37 2.45
N ILE A 78 -10.18 -10.57 2.62
CA ILE A 78 -11.22 -10.82 3.62
C ILE A 78 -11.85 -12.19 3.40
N ASN A 79 -12.23 -12.52 2.16
CA ASN A 79 -12.82 -13.82 1.85
C ASN A 79 -11.85 -14.98 2.04
N TYR A 80 -10.56 -14.75 1.84
CA TYR A 80 -9.53 -15.75 2.16
C TYR A 80 -9.41 -15.96 3.66
N SER A 81 -9.32 -14.88 4.44
CA SER A 81 -9.27 -14.89 5.90
C SER A 81 -10.47 -15.59 6.54
N LYS A 82 -11.69 -15.35 6.02
CA LYS A 82 -12.93 -15.99 6.49
C LYS A 82 -12.86 -17.53 6.54
N LYS A 83 -12.02 -18.17 5.71
CA LYS A 83 -11.83 -19.63 5.70
C LYS A 83 -11.14 -20.19 6.95
N TYR A 84 -10.46 -19.35 7.70
CA TYR A 84 -9.67 -19.72 8.87
C TYR A 84 -10.33 -19.35 10.19
N VAL A 85 -11.57 -18.85 10.12
CA VAL A 85 -12.34 -18.35 11.24
C VAL A 85 -13.25 -19.46 11.78
N SER A 86 -13.38 -19.57 13.11
CA SER A 86 -14.22 -20.62 13.74
C SER A 86 -15.72 -20.38 13.53
N LYS A 87 -16.55 -21.42 13.73
CA LYS A 87 -18.01 -21.34 13.56
C LYS A 87 -18.69 -20.26 14.40
N SER A 88 -18.17 -19.96 15.61
CA SER A 88 -18.70 -18.86 16.45
C SER A 88 -18.47 -17.48 15.84
N HIS A 89 -17.39 -17.32 15.06
CA HIS A 89 -17.04 -16.08 14.38
C HIS A 89 -17.63 -15.99 12.97
N GLN A 90 -18.35 -17.02 12.49
CA GLN A 90 -19.13 -16.92 11.24
C GLN A 90 -20.29 -15.92 11.35
N VAL A 91 -20.82 -15.70 12.56
CA VAL A 91 -21.81 -14.64 12.82
C VAL A 91 -21.19 -13.24 12.71
N LEU A 92 -19.94 -13.06 13.18
CA LEU A 92 -19.16 -11.85 12.91
C LEU A 92 -18.88 -11.67 11.41
N ASN A 93 -18.62 -12.77 10.67
CA ASN A 93 -18.47 -12.71 9.22
C ASN A 93 -19.76 -12.26 8.50
N LEU A 94 -20.94 -12.59 9.05
CA LEU A 94 -22.24 -12.11 8.56
C LEU A 94 -22.41 -10.61 8.83
N ALA A 95 -22.02 -10.12 10.01
CA ALA A 95 -22.07 -8.69 10.34
C ALA A 95 -21.13 -7.85 9.45
N LEU A 96 -19.89 -8.32 9.24
CA LEU A 96 -18.91 -7.66 8.35
C LEU A 96 -19.38 -7.61 6.89
N ASN A 97 -20.14 -8.61 6.41
CA ASN A 97 -20.74 -8.55 5.07
C ASN A 97 -21.74 -7.39 4.94
N TYR A 98 -22.46 -7.02 6.00
CA TYR A 98 -23.40 -5.88 5.96
C TYR A 98 -22.68 -4.54 5.96
N GLU A 99 -21.62 -4.38 6.77
CA GLU A 99 -20.78 -3.17 6.78
C GLU A 99 -20.05 -2.97 5.42
N GLU A 100 -19.66 -4.05 4.73
CA GLU A 100 -19.07 -3.98 3.38
C GLU A 100 -20.08 -3.55 2.31
N TYR A 101 -21.38 -3.89 2.44
CA TYR A 101 -22.44 -3.41 1.53
C TYR A 101 -22.77 -1.92 1.74
N GLU A 102 -22.63 -1.40 2.97
CA GLU A 102 -22.74 0.06 3.21
C GLU A 102 -21.60 0.84 2.54
N PHE A 103 -20.39 0.24 2.43
CA PHE A 103 -19.25 0.84 1.74
C PHE A 103 -19.43 0.99 0.22
N GLU A 104 -20.39 0.27 -0.40
CA GLU A 104 -20.77 0.51 -1.80
C GLU A 104 -21.52 1.85 -2.00
N PHE A 105 -21.90 2.55 -0.92
CA PHE A 105 -22.66 3.80 -0.97
C PHE A 105 -22.11 4.96 -0.13
N GLU A 106 -20.91 4.87 0.44
CA GLU A 106 -20.30 6.02 1.11
C GLU A 106 -19.52 6.91 0.15
N ASP A 107 -19.89 8.19 0.18
CA ASP A 107 -19.36 9.30 -0.62
C ASP A 107 -17.84 9.17 -0.84
N PRO A 108 -17.36 9.18 -2.10
CA PRO A 108 -15.94 9.30 -2.43
C PRO A 108 -15.20 10.45 -1.72
N ASN A 109 -15.91 11.43 -1.16
CA ASN A 109 -15.39 12.54 -0.37
C ASN A 109 -15.43 12.30 1.16
N SER A 110 -15.76 11.10 1.65
CA SER A 110 -15.71 10.86 3.10
C SER A 110 -14.28 10.95 3.62
N ASP A 111 -14.08 11.73 4.69
CA ASP A 111 -12.79 12.00 5.34
C ASP A 111 -12.00 10.72 5.70
N ILE A 112 -12.72 9.59 5.84
CA ILE A 112 -12.17 8.26 6.13
C ILE A 112 -11.30 7.75 4.98
N TYR A 113 -11.64 8.06 3.73
CA TYR A 113 -10.86 7.64 2.55
C TYR A 113 -9.60 8.50 2.39
N GLU A 114 -9.67 9.81 2.68
CA GLU A 114 -8.56 10.75 2.60
C GLU A 114 -7.45 10.45 3.62
N GLN A 115 -7.80 9.88 4.78
CA GLN A 115 -6.83 9.38 5.78
C GLN A 115 -6.16 8.06 5.36
N SER A 116 -6.76 7.28 4.46
CA SER A 116 -6.26 5.94 4.08
C SER A 116 -5.47 5.91 2.78
N VAL A 117 -5.70 6.88 1.87
CA VAL A 117 -5.03 7.02 0.58
C VAL A 117 -4.04 8.17 0.69
N TYR A 118 -2.87 7.85 1.23
CA TYR A 118 -1.67 8.69 1.32
C TYR A 118 -1.66 9.90 0.37
N SER A 119 -2.01 11.07 0.90
CA SER A 119 -1.75 12.34 0.23
C SER A 119 -0.23 12.50 0.04
N HIS A 120 0.23 13.13 -1.03
CA HIS A 120 1.66 13.42 -1.25
C HIS A 120 2.31 14.26 -0.12
N ASN A 121 1.51 14.75 0.83
CA ASN A 121 1.95 15.52 2.00
C ASN A 121 2.22 14.65 3.23
N GLU A 122 1.67 13.44 3.34
CA GLU A 122 1.84 12.53 4.48
C GLU A 122 3.32 12.10 4.69
N PRO A 123 4.05 11.63 3.66
CA PRO A 123 5.46 11.25 3.84
C PRO A 123 6.33 12.43 4.27
N LYS A 124 6.04 13.62 3.73
CA LYS A 124 6.74 14.86 4.09
C LYS A 124 6.48 15.25 5.54
N GLN A 125 5.21 15.30 5.93
CA GLN A 125 4.81 15.66 7.30
C GLN A 125 5.26 14.64 8.33
N TRP A 126 5.22 13.34 8.02
CA TRP A 126 5.71 12.28 8.90
C TRP A 126 7.22 12.40 9.11
N LEU A 127 8.00 12.51 8.02
CA LEU A 127 9.45 12.71 8.11
C LEU A 127 9.81 13.99 8.88
N GLN A 128 9.10 15.08 8.61
CA GLN A 128 9.27 16.37 9.31
C GLN A 128 9.00 16.25 10.80
N LYS A 129 7.86 15.65 11.20
CA LYS A 129 7.44 15.56 12.61
C LYS A 129 8.20 14.51 13.41
N THR A 130 8.59 13.40 12.80
CA THR A 130 9.23 12.27 13.50
C THR A 130 10.74 12.45 13.64
N PHE A 131 11.39 13.11 12.68
CA PHE A 131 12.85 13.24 12.63
C PHE A 131 13.33 14.71 12.60
N ASP A 132 12.43 15.67 12.86
CA ASP A 132 12.69 17.11 12.89
C ASP A 132 13.44 17.62 11.65
N ILE A 133 13.07 17.11 10.47
CA ILE A 133 13.73 17.45 9.20
C ILE A 133 13.19 18.79 8.70
N THR A 134 13.96 19.85 8.86
CA THR A 134 13.57 21.20 8.44
C THR A 134 14.03 21.57 7.03
N ASN A 135 14.90 20.77 6.43
CA ASN A 135 15.43 21.01 5.10
C ASN A 135 14.53 20.39 4.01
N ASP A 136 13.90 21.23 3.19
CA ASP A 136 12.97 20.79 2.14
C ASP A 136 13.63 19.91 1.06
N LEU A 137 14.89 20.19 0.71
CA LEU A 137 15.63 19.40 -0.27
C LEU A 137 16.01 18.03 0.29
N GLU A 138 16.43 17.99 1.55
CA GLU A 138 16.69 16.74 2.27
C GLU A 138 15.41 15.91 2.33
N LEU A 139 14.30 16.55 2.71
CA LEU A 139 13.00 15.91 2.81
C LEU A 139 12.52 15.34 1.47
N GLU A 140 12.66 16.10 0.39
CA GLU A 140 12.32 15.64 -0.95
C GLU A 140 13.15 14.43 -1.39
N ILE A 141 14.46 14.43 -1.09
CA ILE A 141 15.35 13.29 -1.34
C ILE A 141 14.87 12.04 -0.58
N LEU A 142 14.50 12.19 0.69
CA LEU A 142 14.04 11.10 1.55
C LEU A 142 12.70 10.54 1.10
N VAL A 143 11.74 11.41 0.74
CA VAL A 143 10.46 10.99 0.18
C VAL A 143 10.68 10.19 -1.10
N HIS A 144 11.50 10.69 -2.02
CA HIS A 144 11.79 10.00 -3.26
C HIS A 144 12.46 8.64 -3.08
N TYR A 145 13.38 8.52 -2.11
CA TYR A 145 14.08 7.28 -1.85
C TYR A 145 13.21 6.24 -1.13
N PHE A 146 12.56 6.62 -0.03
CA PHE A 146 11.85 5.69 0.85
C PHE A 146 10.40 5.42 0.42
N PHE A 147 9.73 6.40 -0.19
CA PHE A 147 8.30 6.32 -0.49
C PHE A 147 8.03 6.22 -2.00
N SER A 148 8.80 6.91 -2.84
CA SER A 148 8.66 6.80 -4.31
C SER A 148 9.50 5.69 -4.94
N GLY A 149 10.38 5.04 -4.18
CA GLY A 149 11.23 3.93 -4.65
C GLY A 149 12.27 4.32 -5.71
N PHE A 150 12.63 5.61 -5.81
CA PHE A 150 13.61 6.09 -6.78
C PHE A 150 15.04 5.70 -6.41
N LYS A 151 15.83 5.31 -7.40
CA LYS A 151 17.27 5.08 -7.25
C LYS A 151 18.03 6.41 -7.19
N THR A 152 19.19 6.44 -6.56
CA THR A 152 20.03 7.64 -6.42
C THR A 152 20.25 8.41 -7.72
N LYS A 153 20.44 7.72 -8.86
CA LYS A 153 20.58 8.37 -10.18
C LYS A 153 19.31 9.11 -10.62
N GLN A 154 18.14 8.55 -10.32
CA GLN A 154 16.84 9.15 -10.64
C GLN A 154 16.55 10.35 -9.73
N ILE A 155 16.91 10.25 -8.44
CA ILE A 155 16.79 11.35 -7.48
C ILE A 155 17.73 12.50 -7.88
N SER A 156 18.97 12.18 -8.26
CA SER A 156 19.96 13.16 -8.73
C SER A 156 19.46 13.96 -9.92
N SER A 157 18.81 13.29 -10.87
CA SER A 157 18.23 13.93 -12.05
C SER A 157 17.05 14.85 -11.72
N LYS A 158 16.32 14.58 -10.63
CA LYS A 158 15.13 15.33 -10.22
C LYS A 158 15.44 16.52 -9.31
N THR A 159 16.41 16.36 -8.41
CA THR A 159 16.74 17.33 -7.37
C THR A 159 17.94 18.21 -7.74
N ASN A 160 18.61 17.92 -8.85
CA ASN A 160 19.87 18.53 -9.25
C ASN A 160 20.99 18.40 -8.19
N VAL A 161 20.92 17.34 -7.37
CA VAL A 161 21.90 17.01 -6.33
C VAL A 161 22.79 15.87 -6.81
N SER A 162 24.10 15.95 -6.53
CA SER A 162 25.03 14.88 -6.92
C SER A 162 24.68 13.55 -6.21
N PRO A 163 24.88 12.39 -6.88
CA PRO A 163 24.61 11.08 -6.27
C PRO A 163 25.40 10.84 -4.97
N GLN A 164 26.61 11.40 -4.88
CA GLN A 164 27.45 11.35 -3.68
C GLN A 164 26.78 12.07 -2.50
N LYS A 165 26.29 13.30 -2.72
CA LYS A 165 25.60 14.08 -1.68
C LYS A 165 24.28 13.43 -1.25
N ILE A 166 23.54 12.83 -2.18
CA ILE A 166 22.34 12.05 -1.86
C ILE A 166 22.69 10.85 -0.98
N ASN A 167 23.73 10.08 -1.33
CA ASN A 167 24.13 8.92 -0.53
C ASN A 167 24.58 9.31 0.89
N ILE A 168 25.21 10.47 1.07
CA ILE A 168 25.56 11.01 2.40
C ILE A 168 24.29 11.28 3.21
N ILE A 169 23.31 11.99 2.63
CA ILE A 169 22.01 12.28 3.26
C ILE A 169 21.32 10.97 3.69
N LEU A 170 21.27 9.98 2.80
CA LEU A 170 20.65 8.68 3.09
C LEU A 170 21.39 7.92 4.19
N LYS A 171 22.72 8.03 4.25
CA LYS A 171 23.53 7.38 5.29
C LYS A 171 23.30 8.01 6.65
N GLU A 172 23.30 9.34 6.74
CA GLU A 172 23.04 10.05 8.00
C GLU A 172 21.59 9.82 8.48
N PHE A 173 20.62 9.82 7.56
CA PHE A 173 19.24 9.54 7.93
C PHE A 173 19.03 8.09 8.43
N LYS A 174 19.71 7.10 7.85
CA LYS A 174 19.67 5.72 8.35
C LYS A 174 20.18 5.61 9.79
N LYS A 175 21.27 6.32 10.14
CA LYS A 175 21.75 6.37 11.54
C LYS A 175 20.71 6.97 12.49
N LYS A 176 19.98 8.01 12.06
CA LYS A 176 18.87 8.60 12.83
C LYS A 176 17.75 7.58 13.05
N ILE A 177 17.38 6.83 12.01
CA ILE A 177 16.40 5.74 12.13
C ILE A 177 16.88 4.67 13.11
N ASP A 178 18.14 4.24 13.01
CA ASP A 178 18.71 3.21 13.88
C ASP A 178 18.70 3.64 15.36
N THR A 179 18.83 4.95 15.64
CA THR A 179 18.75 5.52 16.99
C THR A 179 17.32 5.70 17.49
N TYR A 180 16.33 5.71 16.59
CA TYR A 180 14.91 5.86 16.93
C TYR A 180 14.21 4.50 17.15
N ILE A 181 14.75 3.43 16.57
CA ILE A 181 14.20 2.07 16.65
C ILE A 181 14.81 1.26 17.82
N LEU A 182 15.91 1.73 18.40
CA LEU A 182 16.57 1.17 19.60
C LEU A 182 16.27 2.01 20.83
#